data_AF-A0A7N8XDD8-F1
#
_entry.id   AF-A0A7N8XDD8-F1
#
_cell.length_a   1.000
_cell.length_b   1.000
_cell.length_c   1.000
_cell.angle_alpha   90.00
_cell.angle_beta   90.00
_cell.angle_gamma   90.00
#
_symmetry.space_group_name_H-M   'P 1'
#
loop_
_entity.id
_entity.type
_entity.pdbx_description
1 polymer ?
#
loop_
_entity_poly.entity_id
_entity_poly.type
_entity_poly.pdbx_seq_one_letter_code
_entity_poly.pdbx_strand_id
1 'polypeptide(L)'
;MVRPSGPPAQLSESARPSKHREHPSKSPKRRREGKRLQRRGDGHEQLLSETERRRLPSQHEHSDLPGSASDTAENSPKRRAHFLHGPYPATHFGPKACILPNPTSVMHIQDPASQRLTWNKPPVNVLVIRKIRDESLVGPFKELCRFLVEEKQMMVYVERRVADDASLSMDETFGSIRNQLCTFREGYDDISDCVDLIICLGGDGTLLYASSLFQGSVPPVMAFHLGSLGFLTPFKFESYKTEVAKVFEGNAAITLRSRLKVKVVKDMLQRTGQESYGREPQQQEHNGLPHGHTSSELRSVWSCVMQVLNEVVVDRGPSSYLSNVDLYLDGRLITSVQGDGVIVSTPTGSTAYAAAAGASMIHPNVPAIMVTPICPHSLSFRPIVVPAGVELMITLSPDARNTAWVSFDGRKRQEIQHGDCIKITTSCYPVPSICCHDLVYDWFESLAQCLHWNVRKRQARLGESM
;
A
#
# COMPACT_ATOMS: atom_id res chain seq x y z
N MET A 1 -7.67 -60.82 -22.70
CA MET A 1 -6.82 -61.96 -23.10
C MET A 1 -5.36 -61.55 -22.97
N VAL A 2 -4.59 -62.39 -22.27
CA VAL A 2 -3.11 -62.45 -22.16
C VAL A 2 -2.36 -61.31 -21.43
N ARG A 3 -2.14 -61.54 -20.11
CA ARG A 3 -0.84 -61.37 -19.39
C ARG A 3 0.00 -62.66 -19.62
N PRO A 4 1.27 -62.88 -19.14
CA PRO A 4 2.10 -62.15 -18.14
C PRO A 4 3.62 -62.02 -18.56
N SER A 5 4.53 -61.35 -17.83
CA SER A 5 5.30 -61.89 -16.68
C SER A 5 6.46 -60.95 -16.28
N GLY A 6 6.74 -60.82 -14.97
CA GLY A 6 7.83 -60.01 -14.35
C GLY A 6 9.20 -60.72 -14.33
N PRO A 7 10.10 -60.54 -13.33
CA PRO A 7 10.02 -59.81 -12.05
C PRO A 7 11.27 -58.91 -11.72
N PRO A 8 11.38 -58.31 -10.51
CA PRO A 8 12.44 -57.37 -10.11
C PRO A 8 13.54 -58.01 -9.26
N ALA A 9 14.67 -57.31 -9.07
CA ALA A 9 15.75 -57.69 -8.16
C ALA A 9 16.30 -56.49 -7.38
N GLN A 10 16.78 -56.79 -6.18
CA GLN A 10 16.89 -55.96 -4.99
C GLN A 10 18.30 -55.37 -4.75
N LEU A 11 18.32 -54.31 -3.93
CA LEU A 11 19.25 -53.95 -2.84
C LEU A 11 20.73 -54.38 -2.92
N SER A 12 21.62 -53.40 -2.73
CA SER A 12 22.69 -53.50 -1.72
C SER A 12 23.15 -52.13 -1.23
N GLU A 13 23.11 -51.96 0.09
CA GLU A 13 23.78 -50.91 0.86
C GLU A 13 25.31 -51.08 0.79
N SER A 14 26.07 -49.98 0.87
CA SER A 14 27.14 -49.89 1.86
C SER A 14 27.61 -48.45 2.08
N ALA A 15 27.66 -48.09 3.35
CA ALA A 15 28.13 -46.84 3.90
C ALA A 15 29.67 -46.74 3.87
N ARG A 16 30.21 -45.50 3.87
CA ARG A 16 31.01 -44.96 5.00
C ARG A 16 31.43 -43.49 4.80
N PRO A 17 31.73 -42.79 5.92
CA PRO A 17 31.74 -41.33 6.02
C PRO A 17 33.15 -40.73 5.88
N SER A 18 33.25 -39.45 5.50
CA SER A 18 34.48 -38.68 5.61
C SER A 18 34.39 -37.67 6.76
N LYS A 19 35.51 -37.61 7.49
CA LYS A 19 35.68 -37.08 8.85
C LYS A 19 35.89 -35.56 8.89
N HIS A 20 35.47 -35.01 10.02
CA HIS A 20 35.92 -33.78 10.67
C HIS A 20 37.35 -33.34 10.39
N ARG A 21 37.53 -32.03 10.26
CA ARG A 21 38.74 -31.33 10.68
C ARG A 21 38.37 -29.99 11.34
N GLU A 22 38.19 -30.02 12.65
CA GLU A 22 38.31 -28.86 13.53
C GLU A 22 39.80 -28.61 13.81
N HIS A 23 40.20 -27.34 13.93
CA HIS A 23 41.33 -26.90 14.76
C HIS A 23 41.32 -25.36 14.92
N PRO A 24 41.98 -24.81 15.96
CA PRO A 24 41.29 -24.13 17.04
C PRO A 24 41.54 -22.61 17.14
N SER A 25 40.79 -22.04 18.08
CA SER A 25 40.87 -20.70 18.68
C SER A 25 42.28 -20.22 19.06
N LYS A 26 42.54 -18.92 18.84
CA LYS A 26 43.50 -18.13 19.62
C LYS A 26 42.93 -16.73 19.90
N SER A 27 42.66 -16.49 21.18
CA SER A 27 42.53 -15.17 21.78
C SER A 27 43.92 -14.62 22.14
N PRO A 28 44.03 -13.30 22.35
CA PRO A 28 44.91 -12.84 23.43
C PRO A 28 44.20 -11.84 24.35
N LYS A 29 44.17 -12.17 25.65
CA LYS A 29 44.13 -11.21 26.77
C LYS A 29 45.56 -11.01 27.28
N ARG A 30 45.97 -9.76 27.52
CA ARG A 30 46.75 -9.27 28.68
C ARG A 30 46.77 -7.73 28.60
N ARG A 31 46.24 -6.99 29.58
CA ARG A 31 46.90 -6.45 30.81
C ARG A 31 48.09 -5.54 30.43
N ARG A 32 48.28 -4.33 30.95
CA ARG A 32 47.88 -3.69 32.22
C ARG A 32 48.32 -2.20 32.20
N GLU A 33 47.96 -1.47 33.27
CA GLU A 33 48.44 -0.13 33.70
C GLU A 33 47.76 1.08 33.05
N GLY A 34 47.20 2.06 33.76
CA GLY A 34 47.35 2.43 35.16
C GLY A 34 48.02 3.80 35.26
N LYS A 35 47.24 4.88 35.35
CA LYS A 35 47.66 6.12 36.03
C LYS A 35 46.46 7.03 36.32
N ARG A 36 46.15 7.06 37.61
CA ARG A 36 45.33 8.05 38.32
C ARG A 36 46.22 9.28 38.52
N LEU A 37 45.71 10.48 38.25
CA LEU A 37 46.28 11.72 38.76
C LEU A 37 45.16 12.56 39.38
N GLN A 38 45.43 13.01 40.59
CA GLN A 38 44.53 13.64 41.54
C GLN A 38 44.98 15.10 41.75
N ARG A 39 43.99 15.98 42.02
CA ARG A 39 44.04 17.23 42.82
C ARG A 39 44.80 18.41 42.20
N ARG A 40 44.31 19.66 42.24
CA ARG A 40 43.93 20.55 43.38
C ARG A 40 42.94 21.63 42.89
N GLY A 41 41.96 22.12 43.67
CA GLY A 41 42.05 23.25 44.65
C GLY A 41 41.96 24.58 43.88
N ASP A 42 41.08 25.57 44.12
CA ASP A 42 40.45 26.15 45.31
C ASP A 42 39.13 26.84 44.84
N GLY A 43 38.06 27.09 45.60
CA GLY A 43 37.99 27.75 46.91
C GLY A 43 37.62 29.23 46.73
N HIS A 44 36.33 29.59 46.77
CA HIS A 44 35.87 30.92 47.17
C HIS A 44 34.41 30.88 47.67
N GLU A 45 34.27 31.14 48.96
CA GLU A 45 33.02 31.44 49.69
C GLU A 45 32.74 32.96 49.68
N GLN A 46 31.52 33.28 50.16
CA GLN A 46 31.00 34.57 50.69
C GLN A 46 30.08 35.35 49.73
N LEU A 47 28.97 35.99 50.13
CA LEU A 47 28.00 35.94 51.26
C LEU A 47 26.97 37.07 50.95
N LEU A 48 25.73 36.97 51.47
CA LEU A 48 24.73 38.06 51.70
C LEU A 48 23.90 38.61 50.51
N SER A 49 22.57 38.42 50.52
CA SER A 49 21.60 39.30 51.22
C SER A 49 20.16 39.13 50.70
N GLU A 50 19.22 38.99 51.63
CA GLU A 50 17.76 39.14 51.48
C GLU A 50 17.42 40.61 51.11
N THR A 51 16.36 40.95 50.38
CA THR A 51 14.96 41.22 50.84
C THR A 51 14.28 41.89 49.62
N GLU A 52 13.08 41.58 49.12
CA GLU A 52 11.77 42.05 49.61
C GLU A 52 10.57 41.45 48.81
N ARG A 53 9.62 40.90 49.57
CA ARG A 53 8.15 41.14 49.54
C ARG A 53 7.35 40.99 48.22
N ARG A 54 6.41 40.02 48.21
CA ARG A 54 4.97 40.27 48.43
C ARG A 54 4.17 38.96 48.61
N ARG A 55 3.05 39.10 49.34
CA ARG A 55 2.29 38.08 50.09
C ARG A 55 1.34 37.20 49.25
N LEU A 56 1.16 35.97 49.74
CA LEU A 56 0.12 34.92 49.58
C LEU A 56 -1.34 35.43 49.63
N PRO A 57 -2.41 34.66 49.27
CA PRO A 57 -2.67 33.23 49.65
C PRO A 57 -3.40 32.40 48.55
N SER A 58 -3.76 31.11 48.63
CA SER A 58 -3.94 30.12 49.71
C SER A 58 -4.24 28.75 49.06
N GLN A 59 -3.74 27.67 49.70
CA GLN A 59 -4.46 26.41 49.99
C GLN A 59 -4.82 25.45 48.82
N HIS A 60 -4.71 24.12 48.91
CA HIS A 60 -4.47 23.22 50.05
C HIS A 60 -3.80 21.94 49.52
N GLU A 61 -2.84 21.45 50.29
CA GLU A 61 -2.26 20.10 50.22
C GLU A 61 -3.32 19.01 50.48
N HIS A 62 -3.12 17.80 49.97
CA HIS A 62 -3.03 16.64 50.87
C HIS A 62 -2.40 15.41 50.21
N SER A 63 -1.44 14.87 50.96
CA SER A 63 -0.66 13.65 50.84
C SER A 63 -1.40 12.40 51.33
N ASP A 64 -1.15 11.29 50.64
CA ASP A 64 -0.82 9.94 51.14
C ASP A 64 -1.71 9.13 52.12
N LEU A 65 -1.98 7.89 51.64
CA LEU A 65 -2.01 6.57 52.31
C LEU A 65 -3.37 5.97 52.80
N PRO A 66 -3.45 4.62 52.91
CA PRO A 66 -4.55 3.81 52.37
C PRO A 66 -5.44 3.17 53.46
N GLY A 67 -6.64 2.73 53.07
CA GLY A 67 -7.53 1.98 53.95
C GLY A 67 -8.73 1.41 53.21
N SER A 68 -8.92 0.10 53.39
CA SER A 68 -10.03 -0.72 52.92
C SER A 68 -11.43 -0.18 53.25
N ALA A 69 -12.36 -0.23 52.31
CA ALA A 69 -13.68 -0.86 52.47
C ALA A 69 -14.58 -0.60 51.24
N SER A 70 -15.50 -1.54 51.05
CA SER A 70 -16.72 -1.53 50.23
C SER A 70 -16.57 -1.48 48.71
N ASP A 71 -16.58 -2.69 48.14
CA ASP A 71 -17.50 -3.04 47.06
C ASP A 71 -18.83 -2.31 47.22
N THR A 72 -19.16 -1.40 46.30
CA THR A 72 -20.47 -1.30 45.66
C THR A 72 -20.51 -0.15 44.66
N ALA A 73 -21.00 -0.47 43.46
CA ALA A 73 -21.56 0.43 42.46
C ALA A 73 -20.62 1.43 41.75
N GLU A 74 -20.23 1.08 40.52
CA GLU A 74 -20.79 1.76 39.34
C GLU A 74 -20.51 0.94 38.08
N ASN A 75 -21.45 0.04 37.81
CA ASN A 75 -21.50 -0.75 36.58
C ASN A 75 -22.12 0.11 35.48
N SER A 76 -21.38 1.12 35.00
CA SER A 76 -21.61 1.71 33.69
C SER A 76 -20.60 1.09 32.73
N PRO A 77 -21.00 0.51 31.59
CA PRO A 77 -20.03 0.14 30.58
C PRO A 77 -19.45 1.46 30.06
N LYS A 78 -18.29 1.86 30.59
CA LYS A 78 -17.47 2.91 29.99
C LYS A 78 -17.28 2.47 28.54
N ARG A 79 -18.03 3.09 27.61
CA ARG A 79 -17.87 2.87 26.18
C ARG A 79 -16.40 3.09 25.90
N ARG A 80 -15.68 1.99 25.65
CA ARG A 80 -14.27 2.03 25.31
C ARG A 80 -14.19 2.90 24.07
N ALA A 81 -13.45 4.00 24.14
CA ALA A 81 -13.25 4.84 22.99
C ALA A 81 -12.72 3.94 21.85
N HIS A 82 -13.42 3.96 20.71
CA HIS A 82 -13.20 3.09 19.57
C HIS A 82 -11.96 3.53 18.78
N PHE A 83 -10.80 3.54 19.44
CA PHE A 83 -9.53 3.78 18.77
C PHE A 83 -9.13 2.51 18.02
N LEU A 84 -8.83 2.64 16.72
CA LEU A 84 -8.26 1.54 15.93
C LEU A 84 -6.81 1.24 16.34
N HIS A 85 -6.15 2.20 16.97
CA HIS A 85 -4.88 1.96 17.64
C HIS A 85 -5.13 1.28 18.99
N GLY A 86 -4.31 0.27 19.29
CA GLY A 86 -4.30 -0.38 20.60
C GLY A 86 -4.05 0.62 21.74
N PRO A 87 -4.25 0.20 23.01
CA PRO A 87 -3.99 1.07 24.14
C PRO A 87 -2.55 1.60 24.07
N TYR A 88 -2.37 2.88 24.42
CA TYR A 88 -1.04 3.47 24.48
C TYR A 88 -0.17 2.62 25.42
N PRO A 89 1.00 2.13 24.96
CA PRO A 89 1.81 1.23 25.76
C PRO A 89 2.28 1.95 27.02
N ALA A 90 2.29 1.25 28.16
CA ALA A 90 2.97 1.75 29.34
C ALA A 90 4.44 1.98 28.98
N THR A 91 4.90 3.23 29.14
CA THR A 91 6.28 3.62 28.86
C THR A 91 7.20 3.39 30.04
N HIS A 92 6.69 2.89 31.17
CA HIS A 92 7.49 2.42 32.31
C HIS A 92 7.62 0.89 32.24
N PHE A 93 8.83 0.39 32.47
CA PHE A 93 9.18 -1.02 32.44
C PHE A 93 9.76 -1.44 33.77
N GLY A 94 8.90 -2.02 34.61
CA GLY A 94 9.26 -2.35 35.99
C GLY A 94 9.61 -1.10 36.81
N PRO A 95 10.38 -1.25 37.92
CA PRO A 95 10.58 -0.17 38.88
C PRO A 95 11.62 0.89 38.47
N LYS A 96 12.40 0.66 37.40
CA LYS A 96 13.60 1.47 37.11
C LYS A 96 13.79 1.86 35.65
N ALA A 97 13.08 1.25 34.70
CA ALA A 97 13.26 1.55 33.29
C ALA A 97 12.04 2.29 32.74
N CYS A 98 12.26 3.19 31.77
CA CYS A 98 11.20 3.84 31.02
C CYS A 98 11.68 4.25 29.63
N ILE A 99 10.74 4.45 28.69
CA ILE A 99 10.98 5.17 27.45
C ILE A 99 10.97 6.65 27.78
N LEU A 100 12.11 7.32 27.56
CA LEU A 100 12.18 8.77 27.66
C LEU A 100 11.27 9.39 26.58
N PRO A 101 10.26 10.19 26.96
CA PRO A 101 9.44 10.87 25.98
C PRO A 101 10.31 11.94 25.29
N ASN A 102 10.75 11.67 24.07
CA ASN A 102 11.41 12.66 23.25
C ASN A 102 10.36 13.33 22.34
N PRO A 103 10.05 14.63 22.49
CA PRO A 103 9.05 15.33 21.70
C PRO A 103 9.27 15.22 20.19
N THR A 104 10.54 15.11 19.74
CA THR A 104 10.85 14.98 18.30
C THR A 104 10.61 13.56 17.75
N SER A 105 10.38 12.58 18.62
CA SER A 105 10.06 11.18 18.25
C SER A 105 8.57 10.84 18.35
N VAL A 106 7.76 11.76 18.90
CA VAL A 106 6.31 11.55 19.01
C VAL A 106 5.69 11.83 17.65
N MET A 107 5.13 10.79 17.03
CA MET A 107 4.33 10.92 15.82
C MET A 107 2.87 11.16 16.19
N HIS A 108 2.29 12.26 15.71
CA HIS A 108 0.86 12.51 15.80
C HIS A 108 0.15 11.84 14.62
N ILE A 109 -0.46 10.68 14.87
CA ILE A 109 -1.26 9.95 13.89
C ILE A 109 -2.73 10.18 14.24
N GLN A 110 -3.51 10.74 13.33
CA GLN A 110 -4.96 10.84 13.50
C GLN A 110 -5.57 9.44 13.54
N ASP A 111 -6.48 9.20 14.48
CA ASP A 111 -7.19 7.92 14.54
C ASP A 111 -7.98 7.70 13.24
N PRO A 112 -7.69 6.64 12.47
CA PRO A 112 -8.37 6.38 11.21
C PRO A 112 -9.90 6.31 11.38
N ALA A 113 -10.42 5.83 12.51
CA ALA A 113 -11.86 5.73 12.76
C ALA A 113 -12.55 7.09 12.95
N SER A 114 -11.78 8.14 13.25
CA SER A 114 -12.29 9.49 13.51
C SER A 114 -12.30 10.38 12.26
N GLN A 115 -11.80 9.89 11.12
CA GLN A 115 -11.65 10.69 9.91
C GLN A 115 -13.00 10.97 9.25
N ARG A 116 -13.26 12.25 9.00
CA ARG A 116 -14.49 12.76 8.36
C ARG A 116 -14.14 13.66 7.19
N LEU A 117 -14.91 13.56 6.11
CA LEU A 117 -14.82 14.45 4.97
C LEU A 117 -15.30 15.84 5.37
N THR A 118 -14.51 16.87 5.04
CA THR A 118 -14.90 18.26 5.20
C THR A 118 -14.66 19.00 3.89
N TRP A 119 -15.66 19.76 3.45
CA TRP A 119 -15.58 20.59 2.25
C TRP A 119 -15.18 22.01 2.66
N ASN A 120 -14.00 22.46 2.26
CA ASN A 120 -13.58 23.85 2.46
C ASN A 120 -14.42 24.81 1.59
N LYS A 121 -14.84 24.32 0.42
CA LYS A 121 -15.80 24.95 -0.49
C LYS A 121 -16.74 23.85 -1.00
N PRO A 122 -18.03 24.14 -1.24
CA PRO A 122 -18.94 23.18 -1.84
C PRO A 122 -18.35 22.66 -3.17
N PRO A 123 -18.40 21.34 -3.42
CA PRO A 123 -17.92 20.77 -4.68
C PRO A 123 -18.82 21.23 -5.84
N VAL A 124 -18.22 21.48 -7.01
CA VAL A 124 -18.95 21.91 -8.22
C VAL A 124 -18.61 21.03 -9.43
N ASN A 125 -17.44 20.38 -9.42
CA ASN A 125 -16.95 19.56 -10.51
C ASN A 125 -16.89 18.08 -10.09
N VAL A 126 -17.66 17.23 -10.76
CA VAL A 126 -17.76 15.80 -10.44
C VAL A 126 -17.25 14.96 -11.61
N LEU A 127 -16.30 14.08 -11.35
CA LEU A 127 -15.89 13.04 -12.30
C LEU A 127 -16.76 11.80 -12.12
N VAL A 128 -17.47 11.39 -13.18
CA VAL A 128 -18.24 10.15 -13.18
C VAL A 128 -17.51 9.08 -13.97
N ILE A 129 -17.15 7.99 -13.30
CA ILE A 129 -16.48 6.83 -13.88
C ILE A 129 -17.48 5.67 -13.96
N ARG A 130 -17.64 5.10 -15.16
CA ARG A 130 -18.46 3.90 -15.39
C ARG A 130 -17.59 2.76 -15.90
N LYS A 131 -17.87 1.53 -15.47
CA LYS A 131 -17.30 0.34 -16.12
C LYS A 131 -17.81 0.22 -17.57
N ILE A 132 -16.88 0.28 -18.51
CA ILE A 132 -17.16 0.20 -19.95
C ILE A 132 -17.65 -1.21 -20.31
N ARG A 133 -18.51 -1.33 -21.33
CA ARG A 133 -19.10 -2.59 -21.84
C ARG A 133 -20.04 -3.31 -20.88
N ASP A 134 -20.48 -2.63 -19.83
CA ASP A 134 -21.51 -3.13 -18.92
C ASP A 134 -22.83 -2.41 -19.20
N GLU A 135 -23.72 -3.07 -19.93
CA GLU A 135 -25.01 -2.49 -20.35
C GLU A 135 -25.92 -2.18 -19.16
N SER A 136 -25.80 -2.95 -18.07
CA SER A 136 -26.56 -2.74 -16.83
C SER A 136 -26.31 -1.36 -16.21
N LEU A 137 -25.15 -0.76 -16.50
CA LEU A 137 -24.76 0.54 -15.94
C LEU A 137 -25.21 1.72 -16.81
N VAL A 138 -25.73 1.49 -18.02
CA VAL A 138 -26.11 2.57 -18.95
C VAL A 138 -27.26 3.39 -18.38
N GLY A 139 -28.34 2.74 -17.92
CA GLY A 139 -29.48 3.42 -17.27
C GLY A 139 -29.06 4.24 -16.05
N PRO A 140 -28.44 3.61 -15.03
CA PRO A 140 -27.92 4.26 -13.84
C PRO A 140 -26.97 5.44 -14.11
N PHE A 141 -26.08 5.30 -15.09
CA PHE A 141 -25.18 6.39 -15.49
C PHE A 141 -25.94 7.59 -16.05
N LYS A 142 -26.95 7.37 -16.91
CA LYS A 142 -27.79 8.46 -17.43
C LYS A 142 -28.54 9.17 -16.31
N GLU A 143 -29.14 8.41 -15.39
CA GLU A 143 -29.87 8.94 -14.25
C GLU A 143 -28.97 9.79 -13.34
N LEU A 144 -27.77 9.29 -13.03
CA LEU A 144 -26.80 10.03 -12.22
C LEU A 144 -26.35 11.31 -12.92
N CYS A 145 -25.97 11.26 -14.20
CA CYS A 145 -25.55 12.43 -14.96
C CYS A 145 -26.68 13.48 -15.04
N ARG A 146 -27.92 13.04 -15.29
CA ARG A 146 -29.10 13.91 -15.27
C ARG A 146 -29.26 14.61 -13.92
N PHE A 147 -29.22 13.84 -12.83
CA PHE A 147 -29.34 14.37 -11.47
C PHE A 147 -28.26 15.41 -11.16
N LEU A 148 -27.00 15.13 -11.51
CA LEU A 148 -25.89 16.05 -11.24
C LEU A 148 -25.97 17.34 -12.07
N VAL A 149 -26.32 17.24 -13.35
CA VAL A 149 -26.39 18.40 -14.26
C VAL A 149 -27.65 19.22 -14.02
N GLU A 150 -28.82 18.59 -14.06
CA GLU A 150 -30.12 19.29 -14.05
C GLU A 150 -30.58 19.65 -12.63
N GLU A 151 -30.49 18.73 -11.67
CA GLU A 151 -30.98 18.96 -10.30
C GLU A 151 -29.94 19.63 -9.40
N LYS A 152 -28.64 19.31 -9.58
CA LYS A 152 -27.55 19.84 -8.74
C LYS A 152 -26.72 20.94 -9.40
N GLN A 153 -26.95 21.23 -10.69
CA GLN A 153 -26.25 22.29 -11.43
C GLN A 153 -24.72 22.16 -11.37
N MET A 154 -24.20 20.93 -11.45
CA MET A 154 -22.77 20.63 -11.38
C MET A 154 -22.15 20.40 -12.76
N MET A 155 -20.85 20.66 -12.86
CA MET A 155 -20.07 20.29 -14.04
C MET A 155 -19.68 18.83 -13.94
N VAL A 156 -20.10 18.02 -14.91
CA VAL A 156 -19.85 16.58 -14.91
C VAL A 156 -18.77 16.22 -15.92
N TYR A 157 -17.66 15.69 -15.43
CA TYR A 157 -16.55 15.17 -16.22
C TYR A 157 -16.75 13.67 -16.50
N VAL A 158 -16.51 13.26 -17.75
CA VAL A 158 -16.57 11.86 -18.18
C VAL A 158 -15.47 11.58 -19.19
N GLU A 159 -14.96 10.34 -19.24
CA GLU A 159 -14.02 9.96 -20.29
C GLU A 159 -14.72 10.00 -21.65
N ARG A 160 -14.06 10.55 -22.67
CA ARG A 160 -14.59 10.67 -24.03
C ARG A 160 -15.09 9.35 -24.59
N ARG A 161 -14.38 8.24 -24.32
CA ARG A 161 -14.81 6.89 -24.74
C ARG A 161 -16.14 6.45 -24.12
N VAL A 162 -16.47 6.92 -22.93
CA VAL A 162 -17.76 6.67 -22.28
C VAL A 162 -18.84 7.54 -22.90
N ALA A 163 -18.56 8.83 -23.13
CA ALA A 163 -19.50 9.74 -23.78
C ALA A 163 -19.84 9.33 -25.23
N ASP A 164 -18.88 8.73 -25.93
CA ASP A 164 -18.99 8.27 -27.31
C ASP A 164 -19.48 6.81 -27.42
N ASP A 165 -19.89 6.18 -26.31
CA ASP A 165 -20.46 4.82 -26.32
C ASP A 165 -21.72 4.77 -27.22
N ALA A 166 -21.81 3.76 -28.06
CA ALA A 166 -22.93 3.56 -28.98
C ALA A 166 -24.27 3.44 -28.23
N SER A 167 -24.28 2.75 -27.08
CA SER A 167 -25.49 2.57 -26.25
C SER A 167 -26.04 3.89 -25.70
N LEU A 168 -25.17 4.88 -25.48
CA LEU A 168 -25.54 6.23 -25.03
C LEU A 168 -25.83 7.16 -26.20
N SER A 169 -25.14 7.00 -27.32
CA SER A 169 -25.29 7.86 -28.50
C SER A 169 -26.62 7.64 -29.22
N MET A 170 -27.21 6.45 -29.12
CA MET A 170 -28.52 6.14 -29.72
C MET A 170 -29.70 6.64 -28.88
N ASP A 171 -29.47 7.12 -27.65
CA ASP A 171 -30.53 7.57 -26.75
C ASP A 171 -30.74 9.09 -26.86
N GLU A 172 -31.84 9.49 -27.49
CA GLU A 172 -32.21 10.90 -27.66
C GLU A 172 -32.36 11.62 -26.30
N THR A 173 -32.80 10.93 -25.24
CA THR A 173 -32.97 11.52 -23.91
C THR A 173 -31.64 11.88 -23.26
N PHE A 174 -30.55 11.21 -23.67
CA PHE A 174 -29.20 11.52 -23.20
C PHE A 174 -28.54 12.61 -24.04
N GLY A 175 -28.99 12.83 -25.29
CA GLY A 175 -28.44 13.83 -26.20
C GLY A 175 -28.39 15.25 -25.62
N SER A 176 -29.45 15.67 -24.91
CA SER A 176 -29.50 16.99 -24.25
C SER A 176 -28.48 17.14 -23.12
N ILE A 177 -28.21 16.07 -22.38
CA ILE A 177 -27.23 16.07 -21.28
C ILE A 177 -25.80 15.96 -21.83
N ARG A 178 -25.58 15.15 -22.86
CA ARG A 178 -24.27 14.91 -23.47
C ARG A 178 -23.54 16.20 -23.83
N ASN A 179 -24.27 17.19 -24.37
CA ASN A 179 -23.71 18.47 -24.76
C ASN A 179 -23.26 19.35 -23.57
N GLN A 180 -23.71 19.03 -22.36
CA GLN A 180 -23.35 19.72 -21.12
C GLN A 180 -22.22 19.01 -20.35
N LEU A 181 -21.82 17.80 -20.77
CA LEU A 181 -20.74 17.05 -20.13
C LEU A 181 -19.38 17.56 -20.58
N CYS A 182 -18.44 17.66 -19.63
CA CYS A 182 -17.04 17.87 -19.92
C CYS A 182 -16.37 16.53 -20.25
N THR A 183 -15.83 16.40 -21.46
CA THR A 183 -15.13 15.17 -21.87
C THR A 183 -13.62 15.33 -21.83
N PHE A 184 -12.91 14.28 -21.44
CA PHE A 184 -11.44 14.24 -21.44
C PHE A 184 -10.92 12.93 -22.06
N ARG A 185 -9.68 12.93 -22.53
CA ARG A 185 -8.99 11.77 -23.10
C ARG A 185 -7.89 11.30 -22.16
N GLU A 186 -7.98 10.04 -21.73
CA GLU A 186 -6.95 9.39 -20.91
C GLU A 186 -5.57 9.50 -21.61
N GLY A 187 -4.57 9.95 -20.86
CA GLY A 187 -3.18 10.04 -21.33
C GLY A 187 -2.84 11.31 -22.12
N TYR A 188 -3.81 12.17 -22.40
CA TYR A 188 -3.59 13.44 -23.11
C TYR A 188 -4.04 14.66 -22.30
N ASP A 189 -5.25 14.58 -21.74
CA ASP A 189 -5.85 15.69 -21.00
C ASP A 189 -5.63 15.45 -19.49
N ASP A 190 -5.13 16.46 -18.77
CA ASP A 190 -4.96 16.41 -17.31
C ASP A 190 -6.17 17.06 -16.61
N ILE A 191 -6.83 16.28 -15.75
CA ILE A 191 -8.01 16.70 -14.99
C ILE A 191 -7.73 16.78 -13.49
N SER A 192 -6.47 16.61 -13.06
CA SER A 192 -6.11 16.45 -11.65
C SER A 192 -6.57 17.60 -10.77
N ASP A 193 -6.49 18.84 -11.28
CA ASP A 193 -6.86 20.07 -10.55
C ASP A 193 -8.27 20.58 -10.90
N CYS A 194 -9.02 19.82 -11.71
CA CYS A 194 -10.36 20.21 -12.18
C CYS A 194 -11.50 19.54 -11.41
N VAL A 195 -11.23 18.43 -10.71
CA VAL A 195 -12.25 17.55 -10.15
C VAL A 195 -12.30 17.69 -8.62
N ASP A 196 -13.50 17.93 -8.08
CA ASP A 196 -13.72 18.05 -6.63
C ASP A 196 -14.19 16.75 -5.98
N LEU A 197 -14.94 15.93 -6.72
CA LEU A 197 -15.51 14.65 -6.27
C LEU A 197 -15.46 13.62 -7.40
N ILE A 198 -15.18 12.37 -7.05
CA ILE A 198 -15.23 11.24 -7.99
C ILE A 198 -16.40 10.33 -7.60
N ILE A 199 -17.27 10.03 -8.56
CA ILE A 199 -18.34 9.04 -8.42
C ILE A 199 -18.08 7.87 -9.36
N CYS A 200 -17.91 6.68 -8.78
CA CYS A 200 -17.69 5.44 -9.51
C CYS A 200 -18.98 4.62 -9.59
N LEU A 201 -19.34 4.15 -10.79
CA LEU A 201 -20.42 3.22 -11.06
C LEU A 201 -19.82 1.90 -11.58
N GLY A 202 -19.84 0.86 -10.75
CA GLY A 202 -19.37 -0.47 -11.12
C GLY A 202 -18.64 -1.19 -9.98
N GLY A 203 -17.66 -2.02 -10.35
CA GLY A 203 -16.84 -2.77 -9.39
C GLY A 203 -15.50 -2.09 -9.06
N ASP A 204 -14.66 -2.81 -8.33
CA ASP A 204 -13.36 -2.34 -7.82
C ASP A 204 -12.42 -1.74 -8.89
N GLY A 205 -12.50 -2.24 -10.14
CA GLY A 205 -11.71 -1.72 -11.26
C GLY A 205 -11.96 -0.26 -11.61
N THR A 206 -13.11 0.31 -11.22
CA THR A 206 -13.42 1.74 -11.38
C THR A 206 -12.57 2.60 -10.45
N LEU A 207 -12.30 2.16 -9.22
CA LEU A 207 -11.38 2.87 -8.31
C LEU A 207 -9.94 2.74 -8.74
N LEU A 208 -9.52 1.61 -9.34
CA LEU A 208 -8.19 1.49 -9.93
C LEU A 208 -8.01 2.47 -11.10
N TYR A 209 -9.07 2.65 -11.91
CA TYR A 209 -9.08 3.67 -12.94
C TYR A 209 -8.98 5.08 -12.34
N ALA A 210 -9.77 5.41 -11.32
CA ALA A 210 -9.67 6.67 -10.61
C ALA A 210 -8.24 6.93 -10.08
N SER A 211 -7.66 5.98 -9.34
CA SER A 211 -6.28 6.08 -8.82
C SER A 211 -5.26 6.32 -9.95
N SER A 212 -5.46 5.71 -11.11
CA SER A 212 -4.56 5.87 -12.26
C SER A 212 -4.59 7.27 -12.89
N LEU A 213 -5.73 7.97 -12.81
CA LEU A 213 -5.88 9.35 -13.31
C LEU A 213 -5.19 10.37 -12.40
N PHE A 214 -5.21 10.17 -11.08
CA PHE A 214 -4.68 11.13 -10.10
C PHE A 214 -3.36 10.65 -9.50
N GLN A 215 -2.22 11.00 -10.11
CA GLN A 215 -0.89 10.59 -9.63
C GLN A 215 -0.36 11.45 -8.45
N GLY A 216 -1.09 12.51 -8.07
CA GLY A 216 -0.86 13.34 -6.89
C GLY A 216 -1.98 13.18 -5.86
N SER A 217 -2.47 14.30 -5.32
CA SER A 217 -3.66 14.32 -4.45
C SER A 217 -4.87 13.74 -5.18
N VAL A 218 -5.72 13.01 -4.46
CA VAL A 218 -6.90 12.34 -5.03
C VAL A 218 -8.15 12.96 -4.43
N PRO A 219 -9.11 13.44 -5.23
CA PRO A 219 -10.41 13.86 -4.74
C PRO A 219 -11.16 12.73 -4.01
N PRO A 220 -12.08 13.03 -3.07
CA PRO A 220 -12.94 12.03 -2.44
C PRO A 220 -13.63 11.13 -3.46
N VAL A 221 -13.64 9.81 -3.20
CA VAL A 221 -14.22 8.81 -4.09
C VAL A 221 -15.46 8.19 -3.44
N MET A 222 -16.60 8.37 -4.07
CA MET A 222 -17.86 7.70 -3.76
C MET A 222 -18.11 6.59 -4.77
N ALA A 223 -18.32 5.36 -4.32
CA ALA A 223 -18.36 4.21 -5.23
C ALA A 223 -19.59 3.34 -5.04
N PHE A 224 -20.37 3.21 -6.11
CA PHE A 224 -21.62 2.44 -6.16
C PHE A 224 -21.44 1.10 -6.86
N HIS A 225 -21.99 0.04 -6.25
CA HIS A 225 -22.19 -1.26 -6.89
C HIS A 225 -23.64 -1.40 -7.38
N LEU A 226 -23.82 -2.14 -8.47
CA LEU A 226 -25.12 -2.39 -9.13
C LEU A 226 -25.40 -3.89 -9.30
N GLY A 227 -24.68 -4.72 -8.57
CA GLY A 227 -24.71 -6.18 -8.65
C GLY A 227 -23.98 -6.80 -7.46
N SER A 228 -23.04 -7.72 -7.69
CA SER A 228 -22.19 -8.24 -6.61
C SER A 228 -21.39 -7.11 -5.95
N LEU A 229 -21.44 -7.04 -4.62
CA LEU A 229 -20.62 -6.12 -3.82
C LEU A 229 -19.13 -6.33 -4.16
N GLY A 230 -18.38 -5.24 -4.32
CA GLY A 230 -16.92 -5.24 -4.39
C GLY A 230 -16.33 -4.85 -3.04
N PHE A 231 -15.02 -5.02 -2.85
CA PHE A 231 -14.36 -4.56 -1.62
C PHE A 231 -14.21 -3.04 -1.53
N LEU A 232 -14.40 -2.35 -2.66
CA LEU A 232 -14.17 -0.91 -2.80
C LEU A 232 -15.44 -0.10 -3.10
N THR A 233 -16.60 -0.74 -3.27
CA THR A 233 -17.84 -0.12 -3.73
C THR A 233 -18.98 -0.27 -2.72
N PRO A 234 -18.95 0.43 -1.57
CA PRO A 234 -19.86 0.17 -0.46
C PRO A 234 -21.31 0.64 -0.70
N PHE A 235 -21.56 1.53 -1.66
CA PHE A 235 -22.88 2.12 -1.86
C PHE A 235 -23.75 1.31 -2.83
N LYS A 236 -25.03 1.18 -2.50
CA LYS A 236 -26.06 0.66 -3.41
C LYS A 236 -26.62 1.79 -4.26
N PHE A 237 -26.80 1.56 -5.56
CA PHE A 237 -27.22 2.62 -6.46
C PHE A 237 -28.67 3.06 -6.23
N GLU A 238 -29.55 2.21 -5.71
CA GLU A 238 -30.97 2.53 -5.48
C GLU A 238 -31.18 3.77 -4.59
N SER A 239 -30.24 4.07 -3.70
CA SER A 239 -30.28 5.22 -2.80
C SER A 239 -29.37 6.38 -3.21
N TYR A 240 -28.88 6.43 -4.47
CA TYR A 240 -27.84 7.38 -4.89
C TYR A 240 -28.18 8.84 -4.61
N LYS A 241 -29.43 9.29 -4.85
CA LYS A 241 -29.81 10.70 -4.64
C LYS A 241 -29.60 11.15 -3.20
N THR A 242 -30.05 10.31 -2.26
CA THR A 242 -29.93 10.57 -0.82
C THR A 242 -28.48 10.50 -0.37
N GLU A 243 -27.74 9.48 -0.80
CA GLU A 243 -26.34 9.30 -0.38
C GLU A 243 -25.43 10.39 -0.96
N VAL A 244 -25.62 10.78 -2.22
CA VAL A 244 -24.86 11.88 -2.84
C VAL A 244 -25.17 13.21 -2.14
N ALA A 245 -26.43 13.47 -1.79
CA ALA A 245 -26.81 14.67 -1.04
C ALA A 245 -26.11 14.75 0.33
N LYS A 246 -26.08 13.65 1.10
CA LYS A 246 -25.36 13.57 2.37
C LYS A 246 -23.87 13.87 2.20
N VAL A 247 -23.25 13.36 1.13
CA VAL A 247 -21.83 13.63 0.86
C VAL A 247 -21.58 15.12 0.60
N PHE A 248 -22.48 15.82 -0.08
CA PHE A 248 -22.37 17.26 -0.31
C PHE A 248 -22.56 18.11 0.95
N GLU A 249 -23.40 17.67 1.88
CA GLU A 249 -23.56 18.30 3.20
C GLU A 249 -22.27 18.19 4.05
N GLY A 250 -21.42 17.22 3.75
CA GLY A 250 -20.14 16.98 4.43
C GLY A 250 -20.27 16.02 5.62
N ASN A 251 -19.18 15.85 6.37
CA ASN A 251 -19.08 14.99 7.55
C ASN A 251 -19.28 13.47 7.29
N ALA A 252 -19.18 13.03 6.03
CA ALA A 252 -19.17 11.60 5.69
C ALA A 252 -17.93 10.91 6.29
N ALA A 253 -18.08 9.67 6.76
CA ALA A 253 -16.92 8.86 7.12
C ALA A 253 -16.03 8.63 5.89
N ILE A 254 -14.71 8.67 6.07
CA ILE A 254 -13.75 8.39 5.00
C ILE A 254 -12.73 7.37 5.46
N THR A 255 -12.35 6.47 4.55
CA THR A 255 -11.20 5.58 4.69
C THR A 255 -10.09 6.06 3.77
N LEU A 256 -8.95 6.43 4.34
CA LEU A 256 -7.74 6.76 3.57
C LEU A 256 -7.01 5.49 3.16
N ARG A 257 -7.29 5.00 1.95
CA ARG A 257 -6.64 3.80 1.40
C ARG A 257 -5.23 4.16 0.95
N SER A 258 -4.22 3.60 1.61
CA SER A 258 -2.82 3.81 1.26
C SER A 258 -2.55 3.37 -0.18
N ARG A 259 -1.62 4.07 -0.85
CA ARG A 259 -1.04 3.67 -2.15
C ARG A 259 0.43 3.35 -2.00
N LEU A 260 0.99 2.58 -2.93
CA LEU A 260 2.43 2.46 -3.12
C LEU A 260 2.90 3.55 -4.09
N LYS A 261 3.99 4.23 -3.74
CA LYS A 261 4.79 5.03 -4.67
C LYS A 261 5.91 4.15 -5.20
N VAL A 262 5.93 4.00 -6.51
CA VAL A 262 6.83 3.07 -7.20
C VAL A 262 7.69 3.85 -8.16
N LYS A 263 9.01 3.75 -8.00
CA LYS A 263 9.99 4.36 -8.90
C LYS A 263 10.73 3.26 -9.65
N VAL A 264 10.53 3.19 -10.96
CA VAL A 264 11.35 2.33 -11.84
C VAL A 264 12.52 3.17 -12.32
N VAL A 265 13.73 2.67 -12.13
CA VAL A 265 14.97 3.27 -12.60
C VAL A 265 15.58 2.31 -13.61
N LYS A 266 15.80 2.78 -14.84
CA LYS A 266 16.40 1.97 -15.91
C LYS A 266 17.80 2.47 -16.23
N ASP A 267 18.75 1.55 -16.31
CA ASP A 267 20.12 1.84 -16.70
C ASP A 267 20.25 1.75 -18.23
N MET A 268 20.28 2.91 -18.90
CA MET A 268 20.23 2.96 -20.36
C MET A 268 21.59 2.72 -21.02
N LEU A 269 22.69 2.61 -20.26
CA LEU A 269 24.03 2.40 -20.82
C LEU A 269 24.28 0.96 -21.29
N GLN A 270 23.62 -0.04 -20.69
CA GLN A 270 23.77 -1.43 -21.14
C GLN A 270 23.01 -1.74 -22.43
N ARG A 271 22.04 -0.90 -22.81
CA ARG A 271 21.16 -1.15 -23.98
C ARG A 271 21.82 -0.82 -25.32
N THR A 272 22.76 0.11 -25.36
CA THR A 272 23.45 0.54 -26.59
C THR A 272 24.60 -0.40 -27.00
N GLY A 273 25.00 -1.36 -26.16
CA GLY A 273 26.09 -2.30 -26.44
C GLY A 273 25.72 -3.56 -27.23
N GLN A 274 24.43 -3.83 -27.50
CA GLN A 274 23.98 -5.08 -28.13
C GLN A 274 23.43 -4.94 -29.57
N GLU A 275 23.31 -3.72 -30.12
CA GLU A 275 22.86 -3.50 -31.50
C GLU A 275 23.93 -2.81 -32.36
N SER A 276 25.04 -3.49 -32.65
CA SER A 276 25.99 -3.08 -33.72
C SER A 276 26.93 -4.22 -34.12
N TYR A 277 26.39 -5.31 -34.69
CA TYR A 277 27.16 -6.17 -35.59
C TYR A 277 26.56 -6.06 -36.99
N GLY A 278 27.26 -5.34 -37.87
CA GLY A 278 26.99 -5.37 -39.31
C GLY A 278 26.78 -4.01 -39.96
N ARG A 279 27.86 -3.21 -40.06
CA ARG A 279 28.18 -2.38 -41.24
C ARG A 279 29.53 -1.70 -41.02
N GLU A 280 30.57 -2.24 -41.67
CA GLU A 280 31.83 -1.52 -41.85
C GLU A 280 31.61 -0.33 -42.81
N PRO A 281 32.24 0.81 -42.54
CA PRO A 281 32.91 1.54 -43.60
C PRO A 281 34.38 1.81 -43.29
N GLN A 282 35.13 1.91 -44.38
CA GLN A 282 36.58 1.91 -44.53
C GLN A 282 37.32 3.03 -43.78
N GLN A 283 38.54 2.68 -43.40
CA GLN A 283 39.57 3.51 -42.77
C GLN A 283 39.94 4.75 -43.60
N GLN A 284 40.09 5.88 -42.91
CA GLN A 284 41.08 6.90 -43.28
C GLN A 284 41.74 7.43 -42.00
N GLU A 285 43.04 7.20 -41.91
CA GLU A 285 43.92 7.56 -40.81
C GLU A 285 44.16 9.08 -40.79
N HIS A 286 43.98 9.71 -39.62
CA HIS A 286 44.75 10.90 -39.31
C HIS A 286 45.19 10.90 -37.85
N ASN A 287 46.50 10.81 -37.65
CA ASN A 287 47.20 10.84 -36.37
C ASN A 287 47.14 12.24 -35.75
N GLY A 288 46.44 12.37 -34.64
CA GLY A 288 46.48 13.53 -33.75
C GLY A 288 46.19 13.10 -32.32
N LEU A 289 47.14 13.38 -31.42
CA LEU A 289 47.14 13.05 -29.98
C LEU A 289 45.80 13.35 -29.28
N PRO A 290 45.29 12.50 -28.36
CA PRO A 290 44.23 12.91 -27.45
C PRO A 290 44.83 13.38 -26.12
N HIS A 291 44.64 14.68 -25.85
CA HIS A 291 44.72 15.24 -24.51
C HIS A 291 43.68 14.60 -23.60
N GLY A 292 44.08 14.41 -22.33
CA GLY A 292 43.24 13.87 -21.28
C GLY A 292 41.99 14.73 -21.07
N HIS A 293 40.84 14.19 -21.44
CA HIS A 293 39.54 14.63 -20.96
C HIS A 293 38.96 13.49 -20.13
N THR A 294 39.00 13.63 -18.81
CA THR A 294 38.12 12.92 -17.88
C THR A 294 36.68 13.34 -18.16
N SER A 295 36.06 12.75 -19.17
CA SER A 295 34.62 12.80 -19.34
C SER A 295 34.01 11.84 -18.32
N SER A 296 33.59 12.39 -17.17
CA SER A 296 32.54 11.77 -16.37
C SER A 296 31.30 11.67 -17.27
N GLU A 297 31.18 10.56 -18.00
CA GLU A 297 30.02 10.26 -18.82
C GLU A 297 28.77 10.41 -17.96
N LEU A 298 27.94 11.38 -18.33
CA LEU A 298 26.67 11.65 -17.68
C LEU A 298 25.80 10.41 -17.89
N ARG A 299 25.75 9.49 -16.90
CA ARG A 299 24.91 8.30 -16.96
C ARG A 299 23.47 8.73 -17.22
N SER A 300 22.95 8.47 -18.42
CA SER A 300 21.57 8.78 -18.76
C SER A 300 20.66 7.75 -18.09
N VAL A 301 20.26 8.05 -16.86
CA VAL A 301 19.36 7.20 -16.08
C VAL A 301 17.92 7.64 -16.35
N TRP A 302 17.13 6.77 -16.95
CA TRP A 302 15.69 7.01 -17.09
C TRP A 302 14.98 6.61 -15.79
N SER A 303 14.04 7.42 -15.32
CA SER A 303 13.19 7.01 -14.19
C SER A 303 11.75 7.45 -14.38
N CYS A 304 10.81 6.56 -14.06
CA CYS A 304 9.39 6.87 -13.97
C CYS A 304 8.88 6.62 -12.55
N VAL A 305 7.89 7.42 -12.14
CA VAL A 305 7.22 7.29 -10.84
C VAL A 305 5.74 7.06 -11.07
N MET A 306 5.18 6.11 -10.33
CA MET A 306 3.78 5.71 -10.43
C MET A 306 3.16 5.53 -9.04
N GLN A 307 1.88 5.88 -8.92
CA GLN A 307 1.03 5.57 -7.78
C GLN A 307 0.22 4.31 -8.05
N VAL A 308 0.16 3.43 -7.06
CA VAL A 308 -0.48 2.11 -7.18
C VAL A 308 -1.39 1.87 -5.98
N LEU A 309 -2.66 1.56 -6.22
CA LEU A 309 -3.64 1.36 -5.15
C LEU A 309 -3.59 -0.05 -4.58
N ASN A 310 -3.57 -1.07 -5.41
CA ASN A 310 -3.59 -2.46 -4.99
C ASN A 310 -2.18 -3.03 -4.93
N GLU A 311 -1.53 -3.22 -6.07
CA GLU A 311 -0.26 -3.94 -6.12
C GLU A 311 0.66 -3.60 -7.30
N VAL A 312 1.96 -3.78 -7.02
CA VAL A 312 3.00 -3.95 -8.03
C VAL A 312 3.26 -5.45 -8.17
N VAL A 313 3.21 -5.93 -9.40
CA VAL A 313 3.57 -7.32 -9.70
C VAL A 313 4.86 -7.33 -10.48
N VAL A 314 5.84 -8.11 -10.04
CA VAL A 314 7.04 -8.43 -10.79
C VAL A 314 7.03 -9.90 -11.13
N ASP A 315 6.88 -10.23 -12.41
CA ASP A 315 6.69 -11.60 -12.89
C ASP A 315 7.69 -12.00 -13.99
N ARG A 316 7.79 -13.30 -14.27
CA ARG A 316 8.71 -13.87 -15.27
C ARG A 316 8.38 -13.54 -16.74
N GLY A 317 7.30 -12.84 -17.00
CA GLY A 317 6.89 -12.51 -18.36
C GLY A 317 6.49 -13.73 -19.18
N PRO A 318 6.80 -13.74 -20.49
CA PRO A 318 6.58 -14.90 -21.34
C PRO A 318 7.63 -16.01 -21.14
N SER A 319 8.65 -15.82 -20.30
CA SER A 319 9.76 -16.77 -20.16
C SER A 319 9.29 -18.10 -19.57
N SER A 320 9.69 -19.22 -20.16
CA SER A 320 9.41 -20.56 -19.62
C SER A 320 10.23 -20.90 -18.37
N TYR A 321 11.30 -20.14 -18.09
CA TYR A 321 12.11 -20.31 -16.90
C TYR A 321 11.56 -19.51 -15.73
N LEU A 322 11.90 -19.93 -14.51
CA LEU A 322 11.56 -19.18 -13.31
C LEU A 322 12.19 -17.78 -13.34
N SER A 323 11.46 -16.79 -12.85
CA SER A 323 12.04 -15.48 -12.53
C SER A 323 13.08 -15.66 -11.43
N ASN A 324 14.15 -14.87 -11.46
CA ASN A 324 15.13 -14.80 -10.39
C ASN A 324 15.35 -13.33 -10.01
N VAL A 325 14.68 -12.92 -8.95
CA VAL A 325 14.52 -11.49 -8.59
C VAL A 325 14.96 -11.29 -7.15
N ASP A 326 15.89 -10.37 -6.91
CA ASP A 326 16.37 -10.06 -5.57
C ASP A 326 15.47 -9.01 -4.91
N LEU A 327 15.07 -9.28 -3.66
CA LEU A 327 14.26 -8.40 -2.84
C LEU A 327 15.08 -7.83 -1.68
N TYR A 328 15.13 -6.51 -1.59
CA TYR A 328 15.82 -5.76 -0.56
C TYR A 328 14.82 -4.99 0.30
N LEU A 329 15.10 -4.87 1.60
CA LEU A 329 14.38 -4.03 2.55
C LEU A 329 15.38 -3.11 3.24
N ASP A 330 15.16 -1.79 3.12
CA ASP A 330 16.05 -0.73 3.62
C ASP A 330 17.52 -0.97 3.23
N GLY A 331 17.75 -1.37 1.98
CA GLY A 331 19.06 -1.64 1.39
C GLY A 331 19.69 -3.00 1.76
N ARG A 332 19.03 -3.83 2.58
CA ARG A 332 19.51 -5.17 2.94
C ARG A 332 18.82 -6.23 2.09
N LEU A 333 19.59 -7.09 1.43
CA LEU A 333 19.05 -8.24 0.70
C LEU A 333 18.34 -9.17 1.68
N ILE A 334 17.06 -9.42 1.44
CA ILE A 334 16.23 -10.31 2.27
C ILE A 334 16.20 -11.70 1.66
N THR A 335 15.90 -11.81 0.37
CA THR A 335 15.83 -13.08 -0.34
C THR A 335 15.90 -12.87 -1.85
N SER A 336 16.27 -13.92 -2.57
CA SER A 336 16.05 -14.03 -4.01
C SER A 336 14.78 -14.84 -4.25
N VAL A 337 13.85 -14.26 -4.99
CA VAL A 337 12.58 -14.88 -5.39
C VAL A 337 12.82 -15.72 -6.63
N GLN A 338 12.64 -17.03 -6.49
CA GLN A 338 12.65 -17.99 -7.58
C GLN A 338 11.24 -18.59 -7.73
N GLY A 339 10.54 -18.24 -8.81
CA GLY A 339 9.14 -18.59 -9.00
C GLY A 339 8.53 -17.92 -10.24
N ASP A 340 7.21 -17.84 -10.28
CA ASP A 340 6.50 -17.06 -11.30
C ASP A 340 6.69 -15.55 -11.09
N GLY A 341 6.90 -15.12 -9.84
CA GLY A 341 7.14 -13.72 -9.51
C GLY A 341 6.93 -13.37 -8.04
N VAL A 342 6.78 -12.07 -7.78
CA VAL A 342 6.45 -11.49 -6.48
C VAL A 342 5.46 -10.34 -6.63
N ILE A 343 4.52 -10.26 -5.69
CA ILE A 343 3.54 -9.19 -5.56
C ILE A 343 3.93 -8.34 -4.35
N VAL A 344 4.01 -7.03 -4.53
CA VAL A 344 4.09 -6.06 -3.44
C VAL A 344 2.77 -5.30 -3.41
N SER A 345 1.98 -5.48 -2.34
CA SER A 345 0.62 -4.93 -2.28
C SER A 345 0.37 -4.08 -1.04
N THR A 346 -0.62 -3.20 -1.15
CA THR A 346 -1.20 -2.48 -0.02
C THR A 346 -2.20 -3.38 0.73
N PRO A 347 -2.69 -2.97 1.93
CA PRO A 347 -3.82 -3.63 2.58
C PRO A 347 -5.07 -3.67 1.70
N THR A 348 -5.30 -2.63 0.89
CA THR A 348 -6.40 -2.62 -0.09
C THR A 348 -6.22 -3.71 -1.15
N GLY A 349 -4.99 -3.90 -1.65
CA GLY A 349 -4.66 -4.99 -2.60
C GLY A 349 -4.66 -6.39 -1.99
N SER A 350 -4.80 -6.53 -0.66
CA SER A 350 -4.82 -7.84 0.01
C SER A 350 -5.99 -8.74 -0.41
N THR A 351 -7.07 -8.15 -0.93
CA THR A 351 -8.26 -8.83 -1.45
C THR A 351 -8.27 -8.95 -2.98
N ALA A 352 -7.22 -8.48 -3.64
CA ALA A 352 -7.06 -8.51 -5.10
C ALA A 352 -6.15 -9.67 -5.52
N TYR A 353 -5.14 -9.43 -6.36
CA TYR A 353 -4.30 -10.50 -6.89
C TYR A 353 -3.49 -11.20 -5.79
N ALA A 354 -3.08 -10.47 -4.75
CA ALA A 354 -2.39 -11.04 -3.59
C ALA A 354 -3.20 -12.14 -2.88
N ALA A 355 -4.54 -12.00 -2.80
CA ALA A 355 -5.40 -13.02 -2.21
C ALA A 355 -5.30 -14.35 -2.97
N ALA A 356 -5.34 -14.29 -4.30
CA ALA A 356 -5.21 -15.47 -5.16
C ALA A 356 -3.83 -16.13 -5.04
N ALA A 357 -2.78 -15.35 -4.76
CA ALA A 357 -1.44 -15.86 -4.49
C ALA A 357 -1.23 -16.36 -3.04
N GLY A 358 -2.29 -16.37 -2.21
CA GLY A 358 -2.27 -16.93 -0.85
C GLY A 358 -1.93 -15.94 0.26
N ALA A 359 -2.01 -14.63 -0.01
CA ALA A 359 -1.87 -13.61 1.02
C ALA A 359 -3.05 -13.61 2.02
N SER A 360 -2.81 -13.06 3.21
CA SER A 360 -3.88 -12.80 4.18
C SER A 360 -4.67 -11.55 3.79
N MET A 361 -5.96 -11.52 4.11
CA MET A 361 -6.79 -10.32 3.97
C MET A 361 -6.48 -9.35 5.12
N ILE A 362 -6.22 -8.09 4.78
CA ILE A 362 -5.81 -7.06 5.74
C ILE A 362 -6.80 -5.90 5.66
N HIS A 363 -7.25 -5.42 6.82
CA HIS A 363 -8.12 -4.24 6.90
C HIS A 363 -7.39 -3.00 6.36
N PRO A 364 -8.04 -2.11 5.57
CA PRO A 364 -7.39 -0.96 4.91
C PRO A 364 -6.63 -0.01 5.85
N ASN A 365 -7.06 0.09 7.11
CA ASN A 365 -6.43 0.95 8.13
C ASN A 365 -5.17 0.37 8.78
N VAL A 366 -4.75 -0.87 8.45
CA VAL A 366 -3.50 -1.44 8.98
C VAL A 366 -2.32 -0.82 8.20
N PRO A 367 -1.42 -0.07 8.84
CA PRO A 367 -0.32 0.60 8.13
C PRO A 367 0.80 -0.39 7.81
N ALA A 368 0.66 -1.07 6.67
CA ALA A 368 1.61 -2.10 6.24
C ALA A 368 1.81 -2.16 4.72
N ILE A 369 2.92 -2.77 4.31
CA ILE A 369 3.16 -3.24 2.94
C ILE A 369 3.24 -4.76 2.99
N MET A 370 2.67 -5.44 2.00
CA MET A 370 2.67 -6.89 1.91
C MET A 370 3.60 -7.34 0.79
N VAL A 371 4.29 -8.45 1.00
CA VAL A 371 5.09 -9.13 -0.04
C VAL A 371 4.60 -10.56 -0.15
N THR A 372 4.12 -10.93 -1.34
CA THR A 372 3.47 -12.23 -1.60
C THR A 372 4.16 -12.89 -2.80
N PRO A 373 4.87 -14.01 -2.62
CA PRO A 373 5.46 -14.72 -3.75
C PRO A 373 4.39 -15.37 -4.63
N ILE A 374 4.63 -15.46 -5.94
CA ILE A 374 3.77 -16.14 -6.90
C ILE A 374 4.43 -17.48 -7.25
N CYS A 375 3.76 -18.58 -6.89
CA CYS A 375 4.24 -19.95 -7.14
C CYS A 375 5.75 -20.12 -6.86
N PRO A 376 6.24 -19.81 -5.63
CA PRO A 376 7.67 -19.91 -5.34
C PRO A 376 8.13 -21.36 -5.40
N HIS A 377 9.32 -21.58 -5.96
CA HIS A 377 9.95 -22.90 -5.97
C HIS A 377 10.34 -23.36 -4.55
N SER A 378 10.61 -22.41 -3.65
CA SER A 378 10.81 -22.70 -2.23
C SER A 378 9.48 -22.83 -1.49
N LEU A 379 9.21 -24.00 -0.91
CA LEU A 379 8.00 -24.26 -0.11
C LEU A 379 7.94 -23.48 1.21
N SER A 380 9.08 -22.98 1.70
CA SER A 380 9.16 -22.19 2.92
C SER A 380 8.89 -20.70 2.69
N PHE A 381 8.81 -20.24 1.44
CA PHE A 381 8.59 -18.85 1.14
C PHE A 381 7.11 -18.48 1.28
N ARG A 382 6.76 -17.95 2.45
CA ARG A 382 5.40 -17.51 2.80
C ARG A 382 5.24 -16.00 2.55
N PRO A 383 4.01 -15.52 2.34
CA PRO A 383 3.73 -14.09 2.34
C PRO A 383 4.17 -13.43 3.65
N ILE A 384 4.72 -12.23 3.57
CA ILE A 384 5.14 -11.44 4.72
C ILE A 384 4.47 -10.06 4.72
N VAL A 385 4.35 -9.48 5.91
CA VAL A 385 3.81 -8.14 6.13
C VAL A 385 4.89 -7.32 6.82
N VAL A 386 5.21 -6.16 6.26
CA VAL A 386 6.24 -5.25 6.76
C VAL A 386 5.63 -3.88 7.09
N PRO A 387 6.23 -3.09 8.01
CA PRO A 387 5.71 -1.76 8.34
C PRO A 387 5.64 -0.83 7.12
N ALA A 388 4.63 0.05 7.05
CA ALA A 388 4.47 0.99 5.94
C ALA A 388 5.64 2.00 5.75
N GLY A 389 6.49 2.17 6.75
CA GLY A 389 7.62 3.11 6.69
C GLY A 389 8.88 2.61 5.99
N VAL A 390 8.91 1.34 5.55
CA VAL A 390 10.11 0.75 4.93
C VAL A 390 10.23 1.09 3.44
N GLU A 391 11.45 1.08 2.90
CA GLU A 391 11.70 1.05 1.45
C GLU A 391 11.98 -0.39 1.00
N LEU A 392 11.17 -0.87 0.06
CA LEU A 392 11.46 -2.11 -0.67
C LEU A 392 12.16 -1.78 -1.98
N MET A 393 13.13 -2.59 -2.36
CA MET A 393 13.78 -2.51 -3.67
C MET A 393 13.84 -3.90 -4.31
N ILE A 394 13.51 -3.96 -5.60
CA ILE A 394 13.49 -5.17 -6.39
C ILE A 394 14.44 -4.99 -7.59
N THR A 395 15.33 -5.95 -7.80
CA THR A 395 16.25 -6.01 -8.95
C THR A 395 16.25 -7.41 -9.55
N LEU A 396 16.71 -7.56 -10.80
CA LEU A 396 17.09 -8.89 -11.27
C LEU A 396 18.30 -9.37 -10.47
N SER A 397 18.29 -10.66 -10.11
CA SER A 397 19.47 -11.30 -9.53
C SER A 397 20.60 -11.34 -10.57
N PRO A 398 21.89 -11.20 -10.19
CA PRO A 398 22.99 -11.34 -11.14
C PRO A 398 22.99 -12.67 -11.92
N ASP A 399 22.44 -13.72 -11.31
CA ASP A 399 22.32 -15.06 -11.91
C ASP A 399 21.05 -15.24 -12.75
N ALA A 400 20.25 -14.18 -12.94
CA ALA A 400 19.01 -14.23 -13.71
C ALA A 400 19.30 -14.48 -15.20
N ARG A 401 18.72 -15.56 -15.73
CA ARG A 401 18.86 -15.97 -17.15
C ARG A 401 17.94 -15.21 -18.09
N ASN A 402 16.90 -14.57 -17.57
CA ASN A 402 15.87 -13.89 -18.35
C ASN A 402 15.50 -12.56 -17.69
N THR A 403 14.83 -11.71 -18.46
CA THR A 403 14.24 -10.47 -17.96
C THR A 403 13.01 -10.76 -17.09
N ALA A 404 12.59 -9.76 -16.34
CA ALA A 404 11.33 -9.77 -15.61
C ALA A 404 10.40 -8.67 -16.14
N TRP A 405 9.14 -8.71 -15.76
CA TRP A 405 8.15 -7.72 -16.14
C TRP A 405 7.51 -7.14 -14.90
N VAL A 406 7.40 -5.82 -14.84
CA VAL A 406 6.67 -5.10 -13.80
C VAL A 406 5.32 -4.64 -14.31
N SER A 407 4.27 -4.73 -13.50
CA SER A 407 2.96 -4.11 -13.74
C SER A 407 2.46 -3.39 -12.50
N PHE A 408 1.53 -2.46 -12.71
CA PHE A 408 1.03 -1.53 -11.69
C PHE A 408 -0.49 -1.56 -11.74
N ASP A 409 -1.15 -2.10 -10.70
CA ASP A 409 -2.60 -2.34 -10.69
C ASP A 409 -3.09 -3.09 -11.95
N GLY A 410 -2.28 -4.04 -12.43
CA GLY A 410 -2.53 -4.80 -13.67
C GLY A 410 -2.36 -4.01 -14.98
N ARG A 411 -1.77 -2.81 -14.95
CA ARG A 411 -1.58 -1.93 -16.12
C ARG A 411 -0.12 -1.52 -16.31
N LYS A 412 0.13 -0.81 -17.43
CA LYS A 412 1.42 -0.18 -17.80
C LYS A 412 2.62 -1.12 -17.64
N ARG A 413 2.49 -2.33 -18.18
CA ARG A 413 3.50 -3.38 -18.06
C ARG A 413 4.81 -2.94 -18.73
N GLN A 414 5.93 -3.16 -18.06
CA GLN A 414 7.25 -2.77 -18.54
C GLN A 414 8.25 -3.89 -18.30
N GLU A 415 9.13 -4.14 -19.26
CA GLU A 415 10.24 -5.07 -19.09
C GLU A 415 11.33 -4.45 -18.20
N ILE A 416 11.91 -5.29 -17.34
CA ILE A 416 12.98 -5.03 -16.39
C ILE A 416 14.17 -5.89 -16.77
N GLN A 417 15.31 -5.23 -17.00
CA GLN A 417 16.56 -5.85 -17.43
C GLN A 417 17.61 -5.77 -16.31
N HIS A 418 18.78 -6.38 -16.54
CA HIS A 418 19.91 -6.28 -15.62
C HIS A 418 20.33 -4.82 -15.45
N GLY A 419 20.62 -4.40 -14.23
CA GLY A 419 20.92 -3.01 -13.88
C GLY A 419 19.70 -2.13 -13.59
N ASP A 420 18.49 -2.53 -14.01
CA ASP A 420 17.26 -1.83 -13.64
C ASP A 420 16.89 -2.10 -12.17
N CYS A 421 16.23 -1.15 -11.52
CA CYS A 421 15.68 -1.34 -10.17
C CYS A 421 14.28 -0.75 -10.01
N ILE A 422 13.48 -1.38 -9.16
CA ILE A 422 12.15 -0.94 -8.78
C ILE A 422 12.18 -0.61 -7.30
N LYS A 423 11.96 0.65 -6.94
CA LYS A 423 11.87 1.10 -5.55
C LYS A 423 10.41 1.34 -5.17
N ILE A 424 10.00 0.84 -4.01
CA ILE A 424 8.61 0.83 -3.56
C ILE A 424 8.56 1.36 -2.13
N THR A 425 7.73 2.37 -1.91
CA THR A 425 7.49 3.01 -0.61
C THR A 425 5.99 3.27 -0.46
N THR A 426 5.48 3.45 0.75
CA THR A 426 4.12 3.97 0.93
C THR A 426 4.04 5.41 0.42
N SER A 427 3.02 5.70 -0.37
CA SER A 427 2.76 7.02 -0.93
C SER A 427 2.25 7.99 0.13
N CYS A 428 2.62 9.26 0.01
CA CYS A 428 2.05 10.36 0.79
C CYS A 428 0.64 10.78 0.31
N TYR A 429 0.16 10.23 -0.81
CA TYR A 429 -1.15 10.53 -1.37
C TYR A 429 -2.06 9.29 -1.32
N PRO A 430 -2.82 9.06 -0.24
CA PRO A 430 -3.81 7.98 -0.19
C PRO A 430 -5.02 8.29 -1.10
N VAL A 431 -5.86 7.28 -1.35
CA VAL A 431 -7.18 7.44 -1.98
C VAL A 431 -8.23 7.60 -0.87
N PRO A 432 -8.88 8.76 -0.74
CA PRO A 432 -9.98 8.95 0.20
C PRO A 432 -11.25 8.28 -0.32
N SER A 433 -11.58 7.10 0.20
CA SER A 433 -12.83 6.41 -0.09
C SER A 433 -13.91 6.81 0.92
N ILE A 434 -15.03 7.33 0.43
CA ILE A 434 -16.19 7.63 1.26
C ILE A 434 -16.84 6.32 1.71
N CYS A 435 -17.16 6.23 3.00
CA CYS A 435 -17.83 5.08 3.61
C CYS A 435 -19.35 5.27 3.56
N CYS A 436 -20.08 4.17 3.41
CA CYS A 436 -21.53 4.12 3.50
C CYS A 436 -21.98 4.23 4.97
N HIS A 437 -21.37 3.44 5.86
CA HIS A 437 -21.66 3.50 7.30
C HIS A 437 -20.43 3.96 8.09
N ASP A 438 -19.42 3.10 8.15
CA ASP A 438 -18.14 3.37 8.79
C ASP A 438 -17.06 2.44 8.23
N LEU A 439 -15.81 2.73 8.58
CA LEU A 439 -14.63 2.08 8.01
C LEU A 439 -14.59 0.57 8.30
N VAL A 440 -15.11 0.15 9.47
CA VAL A 440 -15.03 -1.22 9.96
C VAL A 440 -16.20 -2.03 9.42
N TYR A 441 -17.42 -1.49 9.54
CA TYR A 441 -18.63 -2.16 9.11
C TYR A 441 -18.61 -2.43 7.60
N ASP A 442 -18.28 -1.41 6.79
CA ASP A 442 -18.24 -1.54 5.34
C ASP A 442 -17.27 -2.66 4.90
N TRP A 443 -16.11 -2.79 5.56
CA TRP A 443 -15.13 -3.83 5.24
C TRP A 443 -15.62 -5.24 5.60
N PHE A 444 -16.21 -5.42 6.78
CA PHE A 444 -16.75 -6.72 7.20
C PHE A 444 -17.97 -7.13 6.37
N GLU A 445 -18.83 -6.18 6.00
CA GLU A 445 -19.94 -6.42 5.08
C GLU A 445 -19.43 -6.89 3.71
N SER A 446 -18.42 -6.21 3.14
CA SER A 446 -17.75 -6.66 1.92
C SER A 446 -17.17 -8.06 2.05
N LEU A 447 -16.49 -8.40 3.15
CA LEU A 447 -15.99 -9.76 3.36
C LEU A 447 -17.11 -10.81 3.40
N ALA A 448 -18.18 -10.52 4.12
CA ALA A 448 -19.30 -11.44 4.25
C ALA A 448 -19.99 -11.69 2.91
N GLN A 449 -20.22 -10.65 2.10
CA GLN A 449 -20.92 -10.78 0.82
C GLN A 449 -20.02 -11.29 -0.32
N CYS A 450 -18.79 -10.80 -0.43
CA CYS A 450 -17.88 -11.17 -1.52
C CYS A 450 -17.37 -12.61 -1.38
N LEU A 451 -17.03 -13.03 -0.16
CA LEU A 451 -16.37 -14.32 0.09
C LEU A 451 -17.27 -15.34 0.78
N HIS A 452 -18.53 -14.99 1.07
CA HIS A 452 -19.42 -15.80 1.90
C HIS A 452 -18.70 -16.24 3.18
N TRP A 453 -17.98 -15.28 3.79
CA TRP A 453 -16.97 -15.61 4.79
C TRP A 453 -17.62 -16.32 5.98
N ASN A 454 -17.23 -17.58 6.19
CA ASN A 454 -17.73 -18.47 7.24
C ASN A 454 -19.24 -18.79 7.18
N VAL A 455 -19.87 -18.75 6.00
CA VAL A 455 -21.24 -19.25 5.82
C VAL A 455 -21.24 -20.79 5.94
N ARG A 456 -21.77 -21.28 7.06
CA ARG A 456 -21.99 -22.71 7.33
C ARG A 456 -23.45 -22.95 7.69
N LYS A 457 -24.03 -24.06 7.22
CA LYS A 457 -25.34 -24.53 7.71
C LYS A 457 -25.26 -24.67 9.23
N ARG A 458 -26.05 -23.89 9.98
CA ARG A 458 -26.11 -23.99 11.44
C ARG A 458 -26.48 -25.43 11.81
N GLN A 459 -25.70 -26.05 12.67
CA GLN A 459 -26.04 -27.37 13.19
C GLN A 459 -27.32 -27.24 14.01
N ALA A 460 -28.30 -28.11 13.76
CA ALA A 460 -29.50 -28.20 14.58
C ALA A 460 -29.07 -28.53 16.02
N ARG A 461 -29.74 -27.92 17.00
CA ARG A 461 -29.50 -28.27 18.39
C ARG A 461 -29.89 -29.74 18.58
N LEU A 462 -29.04 -30.52 19.26
CA LEU A 462 -29.36 -31.88 19.69
C LEU A 462 -30.62 -31.82 20.56
N GLY A 463 -31.78 -32.13 20.00
CA GLY A 463 -33.07 -32.07 20.69
C GLY A 463 -34.31 -31.95 19.80
N GLU A 464 -34.20 -31.51 18.55
CA GLU A 464 -35.35 -31.41 17.62
C GLU A 464 -35.38 -32.57 16.62
N SER A 465 -35.40 -33.78 17.16
CA SER A 465 -35.83 -34.97 16.42
C SER A 465 -36.44 -35.97 17.40
N MET A 466 -37.71 -35.73 17.73
CA MET A 466 -38.68 -36.77 18.06
C MET A 466 -39.95 -36.52 17.24
#